data_AF-A0A7S8ABX0-F1
#
_entry.id   AF-A0A7S8ABX0-F1
#
_cell.length_a   1.000
_cell.length_b   1.000
_cell.length_c   1.000
_cell.angle_alpha   90.00
_cell.angle_beta   90.00
_cell.angle_gamma   90.00
#
_symmetry.space_group_name_H-M   'P 1'
#
loop_
_entity.id
_entity.type
_entity.pdbx_description
1 polymer ?
#
loop_
_entity_poly.entity_id
_entity_poly.type
_entity_poly.pdbx_seq_one_letter_code
_entity_poly.pdbx_strand_id
1 'polypeptide(L)'
;MNRPSFYKRRWRRIGELADATGVTVRALRHYEQTGLLTASQRTCGGHRMYDADSLTRVYHIVALRRLGLSLQEIRSALEGRSSLSRLLSEQLERAEREVMRATAVRDLLRRLAQNVDADVRLDELPNHLNRPPGKVDM
;
A
#
# COMPACT_ATOMS: atom_id res chain seq x y z
N MET A 1 -20.89 24.42 7.58
CA MET A 1 -20.45 23.33 8.48
C MET A 1 -19.03 23.65 8.94
N ASN A 2 -18.88 24.03 10.20
CA ASN A 2 -17.69 24.67 10.78
C ASN A 2 -16.57 23.64 11.02
N ARG A 3 -15.45 23.72 10.30
CA ARG A 3 -14.25 22.90 10.59
C ARG A 3 -13.48 23.57 11.75
N PRO A 4 -13.33 22.93 12.92
CA PRO A 4 -12.75 23.59 14.08
C PRO A 4 -11.26 23.92 13.87
N SER A 5 -10.89 25.14 14.30
CA SER A 5 -9.54 25.71 14.29
C SER A 5 -8.71 25.22 15.49
N PHE A 6 -8.03 24.07 15.40
CA PHE A 6 -7.01 23.61 16.38
C PHE A 6 -6.11 22.63 15.61
N TYR A 7 -4.80 22.81 15.42
CA TYR A 7 -3.74 22.81 16.44
C TYR A 7 -2.53 23.64 15.95
N LYS A 8 -2.15 24.65 16.75
CA LYS A 8 -0.86 25.37 16.81
C LYS A 8 0.15 24.96 15.73
N ARG A 9 0.34 25.77 14.67
CA ARG A 9 1.30 25.50 13.57
C ARG A 9 2.73 25.43 14.13
N ARG A 10 3.15 24.26 14.60
CA ARG A 10 4.56 23.95 14.81
C ARG A 10 5.11 23.54 13.45
N TRP A 11 5.88 24.43 12.85
CA TRP A 11 6.63 24.09 11.65
C TRP A 11 7.72 23.09 12.00
N ARG A 12 7.73 21.98 11.28
CA ARG A 12 8.73 20.92 11.39
C ARG A 12 9.61 20.93 10.15
N ARG A 13 10.90 20.73 10.34
CA ARG A 13 11.81 20.36 9.25
C ARG A 13 11.54 18.92 8.82
N ILE A 14 12.05 18.52 7.65
CA ILE A 14 11.88 17.16 7.14
C ILE A 14 12.40 16.07 8.10
N GLY A 15 13.45 16.35 8.88
CA GLY A 15 13.97 15.45 9.91
C GLY A 15 12.99 15.30 11.08
N GLU A 16 12.51 16.42 11.63
CA GLU A 16 11.52 16.38 12.70
C GLU A 16 10.18 15.76 12.28
N LEU A 17 9.85 15.83 10.98
CA LEU A 17 8.71 15.12 10.40
C LEU A 17 8.97 13.62 10.31
N ALA A 18 10.18 13.22 9.88
CA ALA A 18 10.62 11.83 9.84
C ALA A 18 10.50 11.18 11.23
N ASP A 19 11.07 11.84 12.23
CA ASP A 19 11.06 11.36 13.62
C ASP A 19 9.64 11.25 14.18
N ALA A 20 8.78 12.23 13.88
CA ALA A 20 7.40 12.23 14.35
C ALA A 20 6.52 11.15 13.71
N THR A 21 6.83 10.73 12.48
CA THR A 21 6.00 9.81 11.69
C THR A 21 6.59 8.39 11.63
N GLY A 22 7.82 8.22 12.10
CA GLY A 22 8.56 6.96 12.01
C GLY A 22 8.94 6.56 10.58
N VAL A 23 8.82 7.47 9.60
CA VAL A 23 9.30 7.23 8.23
C VAL A 23 10.66 7.86 8.01
N THR A 24 11.45 7.28 7.12
CA THR A 24 12.77 7.84 6.81
C THR A 24 12.65 9.18 6.04
N VAL A 25 13.65 10.06 6.20
CA VAL A 25 13.77 11.27 5.37
C VAL A 25 13.77 10.94 3.88
N ARG A 26 14.35 9.80 3.48
CA ARG A 26 14.33 9.30 2.09
C ARG A 26 12.90 9.03 1.62
N ALA A 27 12.07 8.38 2.44
CA ALA A 27 10.67 8.14 2.12
C ALA A 27 9.88 9.45 1.99
N LEU A 28 10.09 10.42 2.89
CA LEU A 28 9.46 11.74 2.80
C LEU A 28 9.85 12.48 1.52
N ARG A 29 11.14 12.47 1.14
CA ARG A 29 11.60 13.04 -0.13
C ARG A 29 10.97 12.35 -1.33
N HIS A 30 10.81 11.04 -1.26
CA HIS A 30 10.12 10.28 -2.31
C HIS A 30 8.64 10.69 -2.41
N TYR A 31 7.97 10.91 -1.28
CA TYR A 31 6.59 11.44 -1.28
C TYR A 31 6.52 12.86 -1.84
N GLU A 32 7.52 13.72 -1.62
CA GLU A 32 7.60 15.03 -2.28
C GLU A 32 7.79 14.92 -3.80
N GLN A 33 8.72 14.08 -4.24
CA GLN A 33 8.97 13.86 -5.69
C GLN A 33 7.74 13.29 -6.40
N THR A 34 6.99 12.44 -5.71
CA THR A 34 5.74 11.87 -6.19
C THR A 34 4.54 12.77 -5.89
N GLY A 35 4.72 14.05 -5.49
CA GLY A 35 3.62 14.99 -5.24
C GLY A 35 2.63 14.59 -4.14
N LEU A 36 2.92 13.51 -3.41
CA LEU A 36 2.13 13.01 -2.30
C LEU A 36 2.32 13.84 -1.04
N LEU A 37 3.43 14.57 -0.94
CA LEU A 37 3.70 15.51 0.13
C LEU A 37 4.17 16.83 -0.47
N THR A 38 3.81 17.95 0.13
CA THR A 38 4.29 19.26 -0.29
C THR A 38 4.65 20.06 0.94
N ALA A 39 5.80 20.72 0.92
CA ALA A 39 6.21 21.60 2.00
C ALA A 39 5.22 22.77 2.11
N SER A 40 4.64 22.95 3.30
CA SER A 40 3.68 24.03 3.57
C SER A 40 4.32 25.40 3.42
N GLN A 41 5.60 25.54 3.78
CA GLN A 41 6.36 26.78 3.67
C GLN A 41 7.84 26.54 3.40
N ARG A 42 8.53 27.61 3.01
CA ARG A 42 9.99 27.69 3.02
C ARG A 42 10.42 28.84 3.94
N THR A 43 11.44 28.60 4.76
CA THR A 43 12.05 29.67 5.56
C THR A 43 12.80 30.66 4.66
N CYS A 44 13.11 31.86 5.17
CA CYS A 44 13.98 32.83 4.50
C CYS A 44 15.34 32.24 4.07
N GLY A 45 15.87 31.26 4.82
CA GLY A 45 17.10 30.51 4.47
C GLY A 45 16.90 29.33 3.52
N GLY A 46 15.73 29.17 2.89
CA GLY A 46 15.47 28.13 1.89
C GLY A 46 15.10 26.73 2.42
N HIS A 47 15.04 26.53 3.74
CA HIS A 47 14.64 25.24 4.33
C HIS A 47 13.14 24.96 4.17
N ARG A 48 12.79 23.71 3.87
CA ARG A 48 11.40 23.22 3.80
C ARG A 48 10.80 23.05 5.18
N MET A 49 9.56 23.52 5.34
CA MET A 49 8.78 23.44 6.58
C MET A 49 7.45 22.75 6.32
N TYR A 50 7.06 21.89 7.26
CA TYR A 50 5.83 21.11 7.25
C TYR A 50 4.98 21.46 8.46
N ASP A 51 3.69 21.60 8.26
CA ASP A 51 2.71 21.84 9.32
C ASP A 51 2.05 20.53 9.80
N ALA A 52 1.04 20.67 10.64
CA ALA A 52 0.31 19.54 11.19
C ALA A 52 -0.59 18.84 10.14
N ASP A 53 -1.00 19.53 9.07
CA ASP A 53 -1.72 18.91 7.96
C ASP A 53 -0.79 17.98 7.17
N SER A 54 0.45 18.41 6.97
CA SER A 54 1.51 17.57 6.40
C SER A 54 1.76 16.33 7.25
N LEU A 55 1.78 16.47 8.58
CA LEU A 55 1.92 15.34 9.51
C LEU A 55 0.77 14.34 9.36
N THR A 56 -0.47 14.82 9.41
CA THR A 56 -1.68 14.01 9.22
C THR A 56 -1.68 13.29 7.87
N ARG A 57 -1.24 14.00 6.81
CA ARG A 57 -1.12 13.45 5.47
C ARG A 57 -0.11 12.30 5.40
N VAL A 58 1.05 12.44 6.03
CA VAL A 58 2.04 11.34 6.09
C VAL A 58 1.48 10.14 6.83
N TYR A 59 0.75 10.33 7.93
CA TYR A 59 0.09 9.21 8.63
C TYR A 59 -0.90 8.46 7.74
N HIS A 60 -1.73 9.17 6.97
CA HIS A 60 -2.63 8.53 6.00
C HIS A 60 -1.86 7.75 4.92
N ILE A 61 -0.78 8.33 4.37
CA ILE A 61 0.04 7.65 3.36
C ILE A 61 0.62 6.34 3.93
N VAL A 62 1.17 6.38 5.15
CA VAL A 62 1.75 5.21 5.82
C VAL A 62 0.68 4.14 6.08
N ALA A 63 -0.48 4.53 6.60
CA ALA A 63 -1.57 3.60 6.88
C ALA A 63 -2.06 2.90 5.61
N LEU A 64 -2.34 3.66 4.54
CA LEU A 64 -2.81 3.11 3.27
C LEU A 64 -1.74 2.24 2.59
N ARG A 65 -0.46 2.59 2.73
CA ARG A 65 0.62 1.77 2.18
C ARG A 65 0.74 0.42 2.88
N ARG A 66 0.48 0.36 4.20
CA ARG A 66 0.41 -0.91 4.95
C ARG A 66 -0.75 -1.79 4.52
N LEU A 67 -1.82 -1.20 3.99
CA LEU A 67 -2.98 -1.92 3.43
C LEU A 67 -2.75 -2.42 2.00
N GLY A 68 -1.53 -2.26 1.45
CA GLY A 68 -1.18 -2.76 0.11
C GLY A 68 -1.48 -1.80 -1.03
N LEU A 69 -2.05 -0.61 -0.75
CA LEU A 69 -2.31 0.37 -1.81
C LEU A 69 -1.01 0.91 -2.40
N SER A 70 -1.01 1.10 -3.72
CA SER A 70 0.05 1.79 -4.45
C SER A 70 0.05 3.28 -4.17
N LEU A 71 1.19 3.95 -4.41
CA LEU A 71 1.30 5.40 -4.27
C LEU A 71 0.33 6.17 -5.19
N GLN A 72 -0.01 5.59 -6.34
CA GLN A 72 -0.95 6.18 -7.29
C GLN A 72 -2.39 6.11 -6.76
N GLU A 73 -2.82 4.97 -6.21
CA GLU A 73 -4.13 4.81 -5.57
C GLU A 73 -4.25 5.73 -4.35
N ILE A 74 -3.20 5.80 -3.53
CA ILE A 74 -3.13 6.72 -2.38
C ILE A 74 -3.28 8.16 -2.83
N ARG A 75 -2.59 8.57 -3.91
CA ARG A 75 -2.72 9.93 -4.46
C ARG A 75 -4.15 10.21 -4.90
N SER A 76 -4.75 9.31 -5.69
CA SER A 76 -6.11 9.49 -6.17
C SER A 76 -7.14 9.53 -5.05
N ALA A 77 -6.96 8.75 -3.98
CA ALA A 77 -7.79 8.83 -2.77
C ALA A 77 -7.63 10.17 -2.04
N LEU A 78 -6.40 10.63 -1.84
CA LEU A 78 -6.12 11.89 -1.14
C LEU A 78 -6.56 13.14 -1.93
N GLU A 79 -6.63 13.05 -3.26
CA GLU A 79 -7.13 14.12 -4.14
C GLU A 79 -8.64 14.03 -4.36
N GLY A 80 -9.33 13.05 -3.76
CA GLY A 80 -10.77 12.84 -3.93
C GLY A 80 -11.20 12.37 -5.32
N ARG A 81 -10.24 11.99 -6.18
CA ARG A 81 -10.52 11.43 -7.53
C ARG A 81 -11.01 9.99 -7.47
N SER A 82 -10.73 9.29 -6.39
CA SER A 82 -11.19 7.92 -6.15
C SER A 82 -11.79 7.81 -4.76
N SER A 83 -12.90 7.07 -4.65
CA SER A 83 -13.47 6.77 -3.35
C SER A 83 -12.54 5.85 -2.57
N LEU A 84 -12.13 6.26 -1.38
CA LEU A 84 -11.29 5.44 -0.51
C LEU A 84 -11.98 4.12 -0.14
N SER A 85 -13.30 4.13 0.08
CA SER A 85 -14.05 2.91 0.39
C SER A 85 -13.96 1.90 -0.76
N ARG A 86 -14.08 2.38 -2.00
CA ARG A 86 -13.97 1.54 -3.20
C ARG A 86 -12.58 0.91 -3.32
N LEU A 87 -11.51 1.70 -3.14
CA LEU A 87 -10.14 1.18 -3.20
C LEU A 87 -9.91 0.13 -2.11
N LEU A 88 -10.42 0.35 -0.89
CA LEU A 88 -10.29 -0.61 0.20
C LEU A 88 -11.06 -1.91 -0.10
N SER A 89 -12.27 -1.81 -0.67
CA SER A 89 -13.04 -2.99 -1.10
C SER A 89 -12.32 -3.77 -2.21
N GLU A 90 -11.78 -3.10 -3.22
CA GLU A 90 -11.02 -3.75 -4.31
C GLU A 90 -9.74 -4.45 -3.78
N GLN A 91 -9.06 -3.86 -2.79
CA GLN A 91 -7.91 -4.46 -2.14
C GLN A 91 -8.29 -5.66 -1.25
N LEU A 92 -9.43 -5.59 -0.54
CA LEU A 92 -9.96 -6.71 0.23
C LEU A 92 -10.27 -7.91 -0.68
N GLU A 93 -10.98 -7.69 -1.78
CA GLU A 93 -11.29 -8.75 -2.76
C GLU A 93 -10.02 -9.37 -3.38
N ARG A 94 -8.97 -8.57 -3.55
CA ARG A 94 -7.67 -9.08 -4.01
C ARG A 94 -7.02 -9.98 -2.96
N ALA A 95 -7.00 -9.55 -1.71
CA ALA A 95 -6.44 -10.32 -0.60
C ALA A 95 -7.22 -11.64 -0.37
N GLU A 96 -8.55 -11.60 -0.42
CA GLU A 96 -9.40 -12.78 -0.29
C GLU A 96 -9.14 -13.81 -1.40
N ARG A 97 -8.97 -13.35 -2.65
CA ARG A 97 -8.59 -14.23 -3.77
C ARG A 97 -7.22 -14.87 -3.57
N GLU A 98 -6.26 -14.13 -3.02
CA GLU A 98 -4.92 -14.66 -2.73
C GLU A 98 -4.97 -15.71 -1.62
N VAL A 99 -5.72 -15.45 -0.54
CA VAL A 99 -5.95 -16.42 0.54
C VAL A 99 -6.60 -17.69 0.01
N MET A 100 -7.62 -17.58 -0.85
CA MET A 100 -8.29 -18.73 -1.44
C MET A 100 -7.33 -19.58 -2.27
N ARG A 101 -6.51 -18.95 -3.13
CA ARG A 101 -5.50 -19.65 -3.95
C ARG A 101 -4.45 -20.34 -3.08
N ALA A 102 -3.90 -19.62 -2.10
CA ALA A 102 -2.89 -20.16 -1.19
C ALA A 102 -3.44 -21.35 -0.38
N THR A 103 -4.71 -21.26 0.04
CA THR A 103 -5.42 -22.35 0.74
C THR A 103 -5.56 -23.58 -0.14
N ALA A 104 -5.98 -23.42 -1.39
CA ALA A 104 -6.11 -24.53 -2.34
C ALA A 104 -4.77 -25.24 -2.59
N VAL A 105 -3.68 -24.48 -2.78
CA VAL A 105 -2.33 -25.03 -2.96
C VAL A 105 -1.88 -25.78 -1.70
N ARG A 106 -2.05 -25.18 -0.51
CA ARG A 106 -1.73 -25.82 0.77
C ARG A 106 -2.47 -27.15 0.92
N ASP A 107 -3.75 -27.18 0.59
CA ASP A 107 -4.57 -28.39 0.75
C ASP A 107 -4.19 -29.48 -0.25
N LEU A 108 -3.82 -29.11 -1.48
CA LEU A 108 -3.22 -30.04 -2.45
C LEU A 108 -1.90 -30.62 -1.94
N LEU A 109 -0.99 -29.76 -1.46
CA LEU A 109 0.30 -30.20 -0.91
C LEU A 109 0.12 -31.14 0.29
N ARG A 110 -0.84 -30.86 1.18
CA ARG A 110 -1.17 -31.75 2.31
C ARG A 110 -1.64 -33.11 1.84
N ARG A 111 -2.52 -33.18 0.83
CA ARG A 111 -2.99 -34.45 0.27
C ARG A 111 -1.86 -35.26 -0.32
N LEU A 112 -1.01 -34.62 -1.13
CA LEU A 112 0.15 -35.29 -1.72
C LEU A 112 1.11 -35.80 -0.65
N ALA A 113 1.41 -34.98 0.38
CA ALA A 113 2.28 -35.37 1.50
C ALA A 113 1.71 -36.50 2.38
N GLN A 114 0.39 -36.61 2.51
CA GLN A 114 -0.26 -37.68 3.28
C GLN A 114 -0.37 -39.00 2.51
N ASN A 115 -0.24 -38.96 1.18
CA ASN A 115 -0.26 -40.12 0.31
C ASN A 115 1.16 -40.66 0.00
N VAL A 116 2.20 -40.16 0.68
CA VAL A 116 3.61 -40.59 0.52
C VAL A 116 3.88 -41.93 1.23
N ASP A 117 3.04 -42.92 0.92
CA ASP A 117 3.41 -44.34 0.92
C ASP A 117 3.40 -44.92 -0.52
N ALA A 118 3.10 -44.09 -1.53
CA ALA A 118 3.29 -44.43 -2.93
C ALA A 118 4.18 -43.38 -3.59
N ASP A 119 5.34 -43.84 -4.05
CA ASP A 119 6.29 -43.20 -4.98
C ASP A 119 5.61 -42.16 -5.91
N VAL A 120 5.60 -40.87 -5.52
CA VAL A 120 4.98 -39.81 -6.33
C VAL A 120 5.88 -39.54 -7.54
N ARG A 121 5.55 -40.18 -8.67
CA ARG A 121 6.23 -39.95 -9.95
C ARG A 121 5.88 -38.57 -10.51
N LEU A 122 6.90 -37.85 -10.99
CA LEU A 122 6.77 -36.53 -11.63
C LEU A 122 5.77 -36.52 -12.80
N ASP A 123 5.48 -37.68 -13.37
CA ASP A 123 4.60 -37.90 -14.52
C ASP A 123 3.10 -37.77 -14.17
N GLU A 124 2.75 -37.76 -12.88
CA GLU A 124 1.36 -37.68 -12.40
C GLU A 124 0.94 -36.25 -11.99
N LEU A 125 1.83 -35.26 -12.09
CA LEU A 125 1.49 -33.88 -11.76
C LEU A 125 0.54 -33.28 -12.82
N PRO A 126 -0.61 -32.69 -12.41
CA PRO A 126 -1.57 -32.14 -13.35
C PRO A 126 -0.97 -30.97 -14.17
N ASN A 127 -0.88 -31.16 -15.48
CA ASN A 127 -0.29 -30.22 -16.45
C ASN A 127 -1.06 -28.88 -16.61
N HIS A 128 -2.16 -28.66 -15.87
CA HIS A 128 -2.99 -27.46 -15.98
C HIS A 128 -2.43 -26.25 -15.18
N LEU A 129 -1.39 -26.45 -14.37
CA LEU A 129 -0.68 -25.35 -13.71
C LEU A 129 0.20 -24.52 -14.66
N ASN A 130 0.40 -24.98 -15.90
CA ASN A 130 1.20 -24.28 -16.91
C ASN A 130 0.38 -23.44 -17.90
N ARG A 131 -0.92 -23.23 -17.66
CA ARG A 131 -1.74 -22.35 -18.50
C ARG A 131 -1.67 -20.91 -17.97
N PRO A 132 -0.98 -19.97 -18.66
CA PRO A 132 -1.11 -18.56 -18.31
C PRO A 132 -2.59 -18.14 -18.44
N PRO A 133 -3.09 -17.26 -17.56
CA PRO A 133 -4.46 -16.76 -17.66
C PRO A 133 -4.66 -16.10 -19.03
N GLY A 134 -5.79 -16.42 -19.66
CA GLY A 134 -6.02 -16.30 -21.10
C GLY A 134 -5.71 -14.93 -21.71
N LYS A 135 -5.07 -14.97 -22.88
CA LYS A 135 -5.39 -14.01 -23.94
C LYS A 135 -6.77 -14.39 -24.47
N VAL A 136 -7.74 -13.52 -24.24
CA VAL A 136 -9.00 -13.50 -24.98
C VAL A 136 -8.70 -12.71 -26.25
N ASP A 137 -8.71 -13.38 -27.39
CA ASP A 137 -8.63 -12.75 -28.69
C ASP A 137 -9.96 -12.01 -28.97
N MET A 138 -9.86 -10.71 -29.26
CA MET A 138 -10.77 -9.94 -30.12
C MET A 138 -9.93 -9.07 -31.04
#